data_AF-A0A081G0T4-F1
#
_entry.id   AF-A0A081G0T4-F1
#
_cell.length_a   1.000
_cell.length_b   1.000
_cell.length_c   1.000
_cell.angle_alpha   90.00
_cell.angle_beta   90.00
_cell.angle_gamma   90.00
#
_symmetry.space_group_name_H-M   'P 1'
#
loop_
_entity.id
_entity.type
_entity.pdbx_description
1 polymer ?
#
loop_
_entity_poly.entity_id
_entity_poly.type
_entity_poly.pdbx_seq_one_letter_code
_entity_poly.pdbx_strand_id
1 'polypeptide(L)'
;MSTLKRWALPLLLSLSVTGCIDSQLLQRDPTIDQFYTLDKQKLRLCRGASSSCHNLVIVAYSLTVIPEIEQAYGGEINGPNYPVQLAQLLMNPPRGEYEATALGSEDRYLRLPVNSQTDTVWHALERANKQLYE
;
A
#
# COMPACT_ATOMS: atom_id res chain seq x y z
N MET A 1 -18.22 -73.39 27.71
CA MET A 1 -19.11 -72.30 27.22
C MET A 1 -18.88 -71.07 28.08
N SER A 2 -18.16 -70.05 27.58
CA SER A 2 -18.30 -68.61 27.92
C SER A 2 -17.14 -67.80 27.32
N THR A 3 -17.34 -67.42 26.07
CA THR A 3 -16.93 -66.18 25.36
C THR A 3 -15.59 -65.50 25.70
N LEU A 4 -14.67 -65.64 24.74
CA LEU A 4 -13.51 -64.81 24.44
C LEU A 4 -13.94 -63.36 24.14
N LYS A 5 -13.64 -62.40 25.03
CA LYS A 5 -13.87 -60.96 24.78
C LYS A 5 -12.62 -60.36 24.16
N ARG A 6 -12.63 -60.21 22.83
CA ARG A 6 -11.57 -59.53 22.06
C ARG A 6 -11.64 -58.03 22.35
N TRP A 7 -10.64 -57.51 23.06
CA TRP A 7 -10.44 -56.08 23.23
C TRP A 7 -9.83 -55.54 21.93
N ALA A 8 -10.63 -54.82 21.14
CA ALA A 8 -10.14 -54.08 19.98
C ALA A 8 -9.40 -52.83 20.47
N LEU A 9 -8.08 -52.77 20.25
CA LEU A 9 -7.31 -51.53 20.33
C LEU A 9 -7.76 -50.60 19.19
N PRO A 10 -8.23 -49.37 19.44
CA PRO A 10 -8.31 -48.39 18.38
C PRO A 10 -6.90 -47.84 18.12
N LEU A 11 -6.35 -48.20 16.96
CA LEU A 11 -5.12 -47.63 16.42
C LEU A 11 -5.43 -46.18 15.99
N LEU A 12 -5.17 -45.23 16.90
CA LEU A 12 -5.20 -43.80 16.61
C LEU A 12 -4.00 -43.46 15.71
N LEU A 13 -4.23 -43.51 14.39
CA LEU A 13 -3.35 -42.89 13.40
C LEU A 13 -3.48 -41.37 13.53
N SER A 14 -2.60 -40.75 14.31
CA SER A 14 -2.37 -39.32 14.26
C SER A 14 -1.70 -38.99 12.93
N LEU A 15 -2.47 -38.45 11.97
CA LEU A 15 -1.92 -37.75 10.81
C LEU A 15 -1.18 -36.51 11.31
N SER A 16 0.12 -36.64 11.55
CA SER A 16 1.01 -35.50 11.66
C SER A 16 1.10 -34.84 10.30
N VAL A 17 0.27 -33.82 10.08
CA VAL A 17 0.42 -32.88 8.96
C VAL A 17 1.69 -32.09 9.22
N THR A 18 2.83 -32.63 8.79
CA THR A 18 4.05 -31.84 8.63
C THR A 18 3.82 -30.95 7.42
N GLY A 19 3.12 -29.83 7.63
CA GLY A 19 3.09 -28.76 6.65
C GLY A 19 4.53 -28.31 6.42
N CYS A 20 5.05 -28.53 5.21
CA CYS A 20 6.26 -27.86 4.76
C CYS A 20 5.94 -26.36 4.71
N ILE A 21 6.27 -25.64 5.79
CA ILE A 21 6.34 -24.20 5.74
C ILE A 21 7.61 -23.90 4.94
N ASP A 22 7.43 -23.71 3.64
CA ASP A 22 8.51 -23.30 2.77
C ASP A 22 8.94 -21.88 3.16
N SER A 23 10.00 -21.80 3.96
CA SER A 23 10.57 -20.55 4.45
C SER A 23 11.18 -19.70 3.33
N GLN A 24 11.20 -20.17 2.08
CA GLN A 24 11.63 -19.38 0.93
C GLN A 24 10.59 -18.36 0.45
N LEU A 25 9.30 -18.52 0.81
CA LEU A 25 8.25 -17.53 0.52
C LEU A 25 8.34 -16.24 1.35
N LEU A 26 9.24 -16.19 2.34
CA LEU A 26 9.47 -15.03 3.21
C LEU A 26 10.68 -14.17 2.81
N GLN A 27 11.33 -14.47 1.68
CA GLN A 27 12.26 -13.52 1.08
C GLN A 27 11.47 -12.38 0.43
N ARG A 28 11.06 -11.43 1.28
CA ARG A 28 10.54 -10.13 0.86
C ARG A 28 11.57 -9.51 -0.07
N ASP A 29 11.21 -9.36 -1.33
CA ASP A 29 12.07 -8.73 -2.34
C ASP A 29 12.52 -7.34 -1.80
N PRO A 30 13.84 -7.11 -1.65
CA PRO A 30 14.37 -5.90 -1.04
C PRO A 30 14.07 -4.63 -1.86
N THR A 31 13.57 -4.77 -3.09
CA THR A 31 13.14 -3.66 -3.94
C THR A 31 11.69 -3.25 -3.73
N ILE A 32 10.91 -4.01 -2.95
CA ILE A 32 9.49 -3.74 -2.74
C ILE A 32 9.26 -2.32 -2.24
N ASP A 33 10.05 -1.79 -1.30
CA ASP A 33 9.82 -0.45 -0.71
C ASP A 33 10.61 0.69 -1.39
N GLN A 34 11.21 0.45 -2.56
CA GLN A 34 12.06 1.41 -3.27
C GLN A 34 11.30 2.30 -4.27
N PHE A 35 9.98 2.35 -4.17
CA PHE A 35 9.10 3.18 -4.99
C PHE A 35 7.78 3.42 -4.27
N TYR A 36 6.95 4.31 -4.80
CA TYR A 36 5.53 4.39 -4.43
C TYR A 36 4.67 3.84 -5.56
N THR A 37 3.55 3.21 -5.19
CA THR A 37 2.50 2.82 -6.14
C THR A 37 1.30 3.74 -5.96
N LEU A 38 0.89 4.40 -7.04
CA LEU A 38 -0.35 5.17 -7.11
C LEU A 38 -1.43 4.34 -7.83
N ASP A 39 -2.50 3.96 -7.13
CA ASP A 39 -3.74 3.46 -7.75
C ASP A 39 -4.62 4.65 -8.11
N LYS A 40 -4.61 5.04 -9.39
CA LYS A 40 -5.37 6.21 -9.88
C LYS A 40 -6.88 6.04 -9.78
N GLN A 41 -7.37 4.80 -9.81
CA GLN A 41 -8.81 4.53 -9.73
C GLN A 41 -9.30 4.58 -8.29
N LYS A 42 -8.54 3.99 -7.36
CA LYS A 42 -8.89 3.98 -5.93
C LYS A 42 -8.37 5.19 -5.17
N LEU A 43 -7.62 6.07 -5.83
CA LEU A 43 -6.99 7.25 -5.24
C LEU A 43 -6.19 6.90 -3.99
N ARG A 44 -5.24 5.97 -4.16
CA ARG A 44 -4.45 5.42 -3.06
C ARG A 44 -2.96 5.47 -3.38
N LEU A 45 -2.17 5.92 -2.42
CA LEU A 45 -0.71 5.90 -2.48
C LEU A 45 -0.21 4.79 -1.56
N CYS A 46 0.57 3.84 -2.08
CA CYS A 46 1.15 2.74 -1.32
C CYS A 46 2.68 2.84 -1.36
N ARG A 47 3.34 2.44 -0.27
CA ARG A 47 4.78 2.24 -0.29
C ARG A 47 5.06 0.94 -1.01
N GLY A 48 5.70 1.03 -2.16
CA GLY A 48 6.09 -0.14 -2.91
C GLY A 48 4.93 -0.96 -3.47
N ALA A 49 5.15 -2.27 -3.52
CA ALA A 49 4.11 -3.28 -3.72
C ALA A 49 3.46 -3.76 -2.39
N SER A 50 3.62 -2.99 -1.30
CA SER A 50 3.11 -3.38 0.02
C SER A 50 1.61 -3.08 0.22
N SER A 51 1.04 -3.60 1.30
CA SER A 51 -0.30 -3.23 1.78
C SER A 51 -0.33 -1.95 2.60
N SER A 52 0.83 -1.33 2.88
CA SER A 52 0.91 -0.05 3.57
C SER A 52 0.54 1.05 2.60
N CYS A 53 -0.63 1.64 2.81
CA CYS A 53 -1.19 2.61 1.89
C CYS A 53 -1.97 3.70 2.60
N HIS A 54 -1.95 4.90 2.02
CA HIS A 54 -2.77 6.02 2.41
C HIS A 54 -3.80 6.36 1.32
N ASN A 55 -5.02 6.69 1.75
CA ASN A 55 -6.08 7.15 0.86
C ASN A 55 -5.92 8.65 0.60
N LEU A 56 -5.83 9.06 -0.66
CA LEU A 56 -5.73 10.47 -1.05
C LEU A 56 -6.98 11.26 -0.66
N VAL A 57 -8.14 10.59 -0.49
CA VAL A 57 -9.39 11.21 -0.03
C VAL A 57 -9.21 11.96 1.29
N ILE A 58 -8.24 11.56 2.11
CA ILE A 58 -8.00 12.18 3.40
C ILE A 58 -7.62 13.66 3.32
N VAL A 59 -7.01 14.08 2.21
CA VAL A 59 -6.61 15.47 2.00
C VAL A 59 -7.83 16.40 1.96
N ALA A 60 -9.01 15.90 1.57
CA ALA A 60 -10.25 16.67 1.58
C ALA A 60 -10.78 16.96 3.00
N TYR A 61 -10.39 16.13 3.97
CA TYR A 61 -10.78 16.28 5.38
C TYR A 61 -9.70 16.98 6.22
N SER A 62 -8.48 17.07 5.72
CA SER A 62 -7.33 17.62 6.42
C SER A 62 -6.62 18.69 5.58
N LEU A 63 -7.33 19.79 5.28
CA LEU A 63 -6.79 20.87 4.43
C LEU A 63 -5.48 21.49 4.96
N THR A 64 -5.15 21.29 6.24
CA THR A 64 -3.92 21.75 6.88
C THR A 64 -2.64 21.14 6.29
N VAL A 65 -2.72 19.98 5.63
CA VAL A 65 -1.55 19.34 5.00
C VAL A 65 -1.35 19.76 3.54
N ILE A 66 -2.28 20.50 2.95
CA ILE A 66 -2.17 20.94 1.54
C ILE A 66 -0.99 21.89 1.32
N PRO A 67 -0.77 22.93 2.15
CA PRO A 67 0.28 23.92 1.87
C PRO A 67 1.69 23.33 1.77
N GLU A 68 2.02 22.31 2.57
CA GLU A 68 3.33 21.66 2.51
C GLU A 68 3.49 20.82 1.22
N ILE A 69 2.42 20.21 0.73
CA ILE A 69 2.45 19.46 -0.54
C ILE A 69 2.60 20.43 -1.71
N GLU A 70 1.82 21.51 -1.71
CA GLU A 70 1.89 22.57 -2.72
C GLU A 70 3.29 23.20 -2.78
N GLN A 71 3.89 23.46 -1.61
CA GLN A 71 5.25 23.96 -1.52
C GLN A 71 6.28 22.98 -2.09
N ALA A 72 6.14 21.68 -1.84
CA ALA A 72 7.06 20.67 -2.35
C ALA A 72 7.02 20.57 -3.89
N TYR A 73 5.84 20.69 -4.48
CA TYR A 73 5.64 20.56 -5.93
C TYR A 73 5.72 21.89 -6.69
N GLY A 74 5.55 23.02 -6.02
CA GLY A 74 5.38 24.32 -6.69
C GLY A 74 4.10 24.39 -7.54
N GLY A 75 3.05 23.68 -7.12
CA GLY A 75 1.75 23.64 -7.79
C GLY A 75 0.61 23.70 -6.78
N GLU A 76 -0.62 23.89 -7.26
CA GLU A 76 -1.80 24.09 -6.41
C GLU A 76 -2.73 22.87 -6.43
N ILE A 77 -3.35 22.58 -5.29
CA ILE A 77 -4.39 21.56 -5.13
C ILE A 77 -5.73 22.26 -4.93
N ASN A 78 -6.37 22.58 -6.05
CA ASN A 78 -7.60 23.37 -6.05
C ASN A 78 -8.86 22.53 -5.73
N GLY A 79 -9.73 23.08 -4.88
CA GLY A 79 -11.04 22.49 -4.61
C GLY A 79 -11.98 22.53 -5.83
N PRO A 80 -13.08 21.76 -5.81
CA PRO A 80 -13.57 20.93 -4.71
C PRO A 80 -13.02 19.49 -4.73
N ASN A 81 -12.30 19.08 -5.77
CA ASN A 81 -11.86 17.70 -5.97
C ASN A 81 -10.38 17.50 -5.58
N TYR A 82 -10.06 17.82 -4.33
CA TYR A 82 -8.69 17.74 -3.80
C TYR A 82 -7.99 16.39 -4.02
N PRO A 83 -8.66 15.22 -3.85
CA PRO A 83 -7.99 13.93 -4.03
C PRO A 83 -7.56 13.67 -5.48
N VAL A 84 -8.38 14.10 -6.45
CA VAL A 84 -8.05 13.99 -7.87
C VAL A 84 -6.96 14.98 -8.26
N GLN A 85 -7.00 16.20 -7.74
CA GLN A 85 -5.93 17.19 -7.98
C GLN A 85 -4.59 16.71 -7.40
N LEU A 86 -4.59 16.14 -6.19
CA LEU A 86 -3.39 15.54 -5.61
C LEU A 86 -2.87 14.36 -6.45
N ALA A 87 -3.76 13.50 -6.96
CA ALA A 87 -3.36 12.45 -7.89
C ALA A 87 -2.75 13.03 -9.17
N GLN A 88 -3.32 14.09 -9.74
CA GLN A 88 -2.80 14.76 -10.93
C GLN A 88 -1.40 15.34 -10.69
N LEU A 89 -1.20 15.98 -9.54
CA LEU A 89 0.09 16.51 -9.12
C LEU A 89 1.15 15.41 -8.97
N LEU A 90 0.76 14.26 -8.40
CA LEU A 90 1.63 13.09 -8.29
C LEU A 90 1.97 12.45 -9.64
N MET A 91 1.06 12.51 -10.61
CA MET A 91 1.27 11.94 -11.95
C MET A 91 2.15 12.82 -12.84
N ASN A 92 1.90 14.13 -12.79
CA ASN A 92 2.49 15.11 -13.68
C ASN A 92 3.00 16.29 -12.84
N PRO A 93 4.17 16.16 -12.20
CA PRO A 93 4.71 17.23 -11.38
C PRO A 93 5.00 18.47 -12.24
N PRO A 94 4.64 19.70 -11.80
CA PRO A 94 4.65 20.90 -12.66
C PRO A 94 6.02 21.27 -13.24
N ARG A 95 7.13 20.89 -12.59
CA ARG A 95 8.49 21.18 -13.07
C ARG A 95 9.18 19.94 -13.63
N GLY A 96 8.44 18.85 -13.87
CA GLY A 96 8.97 17.62 -14.47
C GLY A 96 10.04 16.93 -13.62
N GLU A 97 9.96 17.04 -12.29
CA GLU A 97 10.95 16.48 -11.37
C GLU A 97 11.09 14.96 -11.46
N TYR A 98 10.06 14.29 -11.96
CA TYR A 98 10.08 12.88 -12.28
C TYR A 98 8.98 12.52 -13.28
N GLU A 99 9.10 11.31 -13.84
CA GLU A 99 8.06 10.70 -14.66
C GLU A 99 7.42 9.53 -13.91
N ALA A 100 6.08 9.50 -13.90
CA ALA A 100 5.33 8.36 -13.41
C ALA A 100 5.28 7.26 -14.48
N THR A 101 5.59 6.02 -14.11
CA THR A 101 5.64 4.89 -15.05
C THR A 101 4.50 3.92 -14.80
N ALA A 102 3.84 3.44 -15.86
CA ALA A 102 2.77 2.46 -15.71
C ALA A 102 3.29 1.12 -15.17
N LEU A 103 2.54 0.53 -14.25
CA LEU A 103 2.75 -0.84 -13.76
C LEU A 103 1.73 -1.76 -14.43
N GLY A 104 2.23 -2.58 -15.36
CA GLY A 104 1.41 -3.52 -16.13
C GLY A 104 0.75 -2.88 -17.35
N SER A 105 -0.26 -3.56 -17.90
CA SER A 105 -0.88 -3.21 -19.19
C SER A 105 -2.08 -2.26 -19.10
N GLU A 106 -2.62 -2.02 -17.90
CA GLU A 106 -3.90 -1.32 -17.73
C GLU A 106 -3.79 0.16 -17.31
N ASP A 107 -2.59 0.73 -17.31
CA ASP A 107 -2.28 2.10 -16.86
C ASP A 107 -2.84 2.51 -15.49
N ARG A 108 -3.52 1.64 -14.75
CA ARG A 108 -4.21 1.95 -13.49
C ARG A 108 -3.23 2.28 -12.37
N TYR A 109 -2.20 1.45 -12.25
CA TYR A 109 -1.18 1.56 -11.23
C TYR A 109 0.01 2.29 -11.84
N LEU A 110 0.49 3.32 -11.14
CA LEU A 110 1.70 4.03 -11.53
C LEU A 110 2.78 3.83 -10.47
N ARG A 111 4.01 3.59 -10.93
CA ARG A 111 5.21 3.65 -10.11
C ARG A 111 5.72 5.09 -10.09
N LEU A 112 5.87 5.61 -8.88
CA LEU A 112 6.48 6.89 -8.59
C LEU A 112 7.83 6.65 -7.89
N PRO A 113 8.85 7.49 -8.12
CA PRO A 113 10.12 7.36 -7.43
C PRO A 113 9.98 7.72 -5.93
N VAL A 114 10.88 7.19 -5.11
CA VAL A 114 11.11 7.72 -3.76
C VAL A 114 12.00 8.95 -3.90
N ASN A 115 11.45 10.13 -3.61
CA ASN A 115 12.18 11.39 -3.60
C ASN A 115 11.53 12.34 -2.57
N SER A 116 12.11 13.53 -2.39
CA SER A 116 11.62 14.51 -1.41
C SER A 116 10.15 14.91 -1.61
N GLN A 117 9.67 14.94 -2.85
CA GLN A 117 8.29 15.34 -3.16
C GLN A 117 7.30 14.23 -2.82
N THR A 118 7.56 13.01 -3.29
CA THR A 118 6.68 11.86 -3.02
C THR A 118 6.69 11.47 -1.54
N ASP A 119 7.84 11.62 -0.86
CA ASP A 119 7.96 11.47 0.60
C ASP A 119 7.16 12.53 1.36
N THR A 120 7.16 13.77 0.87
CA THR A 120 6.36 14.84 1.49
C THR A 120 4.88 14.48 1.46
N VAL A 121 4.37 14.02 0.32
CA VAL A 121 2.96 13.58 0.20
C VAL A 121 2.69 12.37 1.09
N TRP A 122 3.59 11.38 1.10
CA TRP A 122 3.44 10.20 1.95
C TRP A 122 3.28 10.58 3.43
N HIS A 123 4.19 11.40 3.96
CA HIS A 123 4.15 11.82 5.36
C HIS A 123 2.99 12.78 5.68
N ALA A 124 2.60 13.63 4.74
CA ALA A 124 1.40 14.47 4.87
C ALA A 124 0.14 13.62 5.05
N LEU A 125 -0.04 12.61 4.20
CA LEU A 125 -1.16 11.67 4.29
C LEU A 125 -1.10 10.83 5.56
N GLU A 126 0.09 10.39 5.97
CA GLU A 126 0.29 9.67 7.23
C GLU A 126 -0.15 10.51 8.43
N ARG A 127 0.28 11.78 8.51
CA ARG A 127 -0.12 12.70 9.58
C ARG A 127 -1.62 12.98 9.59
N ALA A 128 -2.21 13.24 8.42
CA ALA A 128 -3.64 13.43 8.29
C ALA A 128 -4.43 12.19 8.75
N ASN A 129 -3.91 10.99 8.45
CA ASN A 129 -4.51 9.74 8.91
C ASN A 129 -4.48 9.59 10.41
N LYS A 130 -3.33 9.86 11.03
CA LYS A 130 -3.21 9.86 12.49
C LYS A 130 -4.18 10.85 13.12
N GLN A 131 -4.22 12.09 12.63
CA GLN A 131 -5.11 13.13 13.18
C GLN A 131 -6.61 12.79 13.11
N LEU A 132 -7.05 12.01 12.12
CA LEU A 132 -8.47 11.69 11.92
C LEU A 132 -8.91 10.38 12.58
N TYR A 133 -8.00 9.45 12.81
CA TYR A 133 -8.34 8.09 13.24
C TYR A 133 -7.61 7.59 14.49
N GLU A 134 -6.58 8.30 14.97
CA GLU A 134 -5.80 7.95 16.17
C GLU A 134 -5.88 9.07 17.23
#